data_AF-A0A7W0TVB3-F1
#
_entry.id   AF-A0A7W0TVB3-F1
#
_cell.length_a   1.000
_cell.length_b   1.000
_cell.length_c   1.000
_cell.angle_alpha   90.00
_cell.angle_beta   90.00
_cell.angle_gamma   90.00
#
_symmetry.space_group_name_H-M   'P 1'
#
loop_
_entity.id
_entity.type
_entity.pdbx_description
1 polymer ?
#
loop_
_entity_poly.entity_id
_entity_poly.type
_entity_poly.pdbx_seq_one_letter_code
_entity_poly.pdbx_strand_id
1 'polypeptide(L)'
;MGAVAPDFSNQVHDYNPGIAENGLFWTIPFPEEGAWIDLAAGKAEMHALSLALPDTYTFTNAFARGPQEPARVSFDVWWHSPTAVEHLRNEEQGFVATLLDVASSISFSAESEAFAFVSDPPETSQALYARIGYEANGAFLPPVGTTATPTA
;
A
#
# COMPACT_ATOMS: atom_id res chain seq x y z
N MET A 1 -2.28 -20.75 -1.41
CA MET A 1 -1.60 -20.40 -0.14
C MET A 1 -2.63 -20.36 0.98
N GLY A 2 -2.25 -20.73 2.21
CA GLY A 2 -3.13 -20.63 3.39
C GLY A 2 -3.24 -19.19 3.89
N ALA A 3 -4.16 -18.93 4.83
CA ALA A 3 -4.26 -17.62 5.47
C ALA A 3 -2.95 -17.24 6.18
N VAL A 4 -2.61 -15.95 6.21
CA VAL A 4 -1.49 -15.43 7.01
C VAL A 4 -1.74 -15.79 8.47
N ALA A 5 -0.76 -16.42 9.11
CA ALA A 5 -0.84 -16.75 10.53
C ALA A 5 -0.73 -15.44 11.34
N PRO A 6 -1.56 -15.24 12.38
CA PRO A 6 -1.58 -13.98 13.14
C PRO A 6 -0.29 -13.70 13.91
N ASP A 7 0.56 -14.72 14.08
CA ASP A 7 1.89 -14.65 14.70
C ASP A 7 3.03 -14.56 13.66
N PHE A 8 2.70 -14.37 12.38
CA PHE A 8 3.63 -14.33 11.25
C PHE A 8 4.44 -15.62 11.03
N SER A 9 4.07 -16.74 11.65
CA SER A 9 4.82 -18.00 11.59
C SER A 9 4.93 -18.62 10.19
N ASN A 10 4.05 -18.21 9.26
CA ASN A 10 4.09 -18.64 7.86
C ASN A 10 4.50 -17.52 6.88
N GLN A 11 5.01 -16.39 7.38
CA GLN A 11 5.65 -15.37 6.54
C GLN A 11 7.08 -15.81 6.23
N VAL A 12 7.45 -15.78 4.94
CA VAL A 12 8.78 -16.19 4.47
C VAL A 12 9.53 -15.06 3.77
N HIS A 13 8.80 -14.10 3.18
CA HIS A 13 9.34 -12.93 2.52
C HIS A 13 8.71 -11.64 3.07
N ASP A 14 9.52 -10.58 3.15
CA ASP A 14 9.08 -9.24 3.54
C ASP A 14 9.90 -8.19 2.77
N TYR A 15 9.30 -7.68 1.70
CA TYR A 15 9.89 -6.67 0.82
C TYR A 15 9.50 -5.27 1.30
N ASN A 16 10.44 -4.57 1.95
CA ASN A 16 10.20 -3.23 2.48
C ASN A 16 11.48 -2.39 2.41
N PRO A 17 11.41 -1.06 2.21
CA PRO A 17 12.59 -0.22 2.12
C PRO A 17 13.23 0.11 3.48
N GLY A 18 12.75 -0.50 4.58
CA GLY A 18 13.16 -0.17 5.93
C GLY A 18 12.65 1.18 6.44
N ILE A 19 13.24 1.67 7.52
CA ILE A 19 12.90 2.94 8.15
C ILE A 19 13.96 3.97 7.76
N ALA A 20 13.56 5.01 7.05
CA ALA A 20 14.44 6.10 6.63
C ALA A 20 14.92 6.94 7.82
N GLU A 21 16.05 7.65 7.67
CA GLU A 21 16.65 8.46 8.75
C GLU A 21 15.71 9.56 9.27
N ASN A 22 14.81 10.07 8.42
CA ASN A 22 13.78 11.04 8.80
C ASN A 22 12.58 10.41 9.54
N GLY A 23 12.64 9.12 9.85
CA GLY A 23 11.62 8.39 10.59
C GLY A 23 10.47 7.87 9.73
N LEU A 24 10.49 8.08 8.41
CA LEU A 24 9.48 7.50 7.53
C LEU A 24 9.59 5.97 7.53
N PHE A 25 8.48 5.33 7.87
CA PHE A 25 8.38 3.88 8.00
C PHE A 25 7.97 3.23 6.69
N TRP A 26 8.83 2.41 6.10
CA TRP A 26 8.51 1.60 4.92
C TRP A 26 7.97 2.37 3.73
N THR A 27 8.52 3.57 3.50
CA THR A 27 8.16 4.37 2.34
C THR A 27 9.37 4.69 1.51
N ILE A 28 9.14 4.84 0.21
CA ILE A 28 10.08 5.40 -0.76
C ILE A 28 9.32 6.39 -1.63
N PRO A 29 10.03 7.35 -2.24
CA PRO A 29 9.47 8.08 -3.37
C PRO A 29 9.03 7.10 -4.46
N PHE A 30 7.81 7.26 -4.93
CA PHE A 30 7.27 6.50 -6.05
C PHE A 30 7.28 7.37 -7.31
N PRO A 31 7.66 6.85 -8.49
CA PRO A 31 7.66 7.64 -9.72
C PRO A 31 6.28 8.21 -10.00
N GLU A 32 6.21 9.47 -10.42
CA GLU A 32 4.93 10.17 -10.68
C GLU A 32 4.17 9.49 -11.82
N GLU A 33 4.88 9.01 -12.83
CA GLU A 33 4.35 8.23 -13.94
C GLU A 33 3.89 6.82 -13.55
N GLY A 34 4.30 6.33 -12.38
CA GLY A 34 3.98 5.00 -11.89
C GLY A 34 2.60 4.93 -11.24
N ALA A 35 1.98 6.05 -10.87
CA ALA A 35 0.68 6.04 -10.20
C ALA A 35 -0.25 7.08 -10.81
N TRP A 36 -1.48 6.68 -11.12
CA TRP A 36 -2.48 7.55 -11.70
C TRP A 36 -3.81 7.41 -10.97
N ILE A 37 -4.54 8.51 -10.86
CA ILE A 37 -5.82 8.55 -10.16
C ILE A 37 -6.82 9.47 -10.87
N ASP A 38 -8.02 8.97 -11.10
CA ASP A 38 -9.20 9.72 -11.51
C ASP A 38 -10.38 9.30 -10.63
N LEU A 39 -10.50 9.98 -9.49
CA LEU A 39 -11.58 9.71 -8.55
C LEU A 39 -12.95 10.10 -9.07
N ALA A 40 -13.05 11.00 -10.06
CA ALA A 40 -14.32 11.34 -10.68
C ALA A 40 -14.83 10.17 -11.56
N ALA A 41 -13.92 9.49 -12.24
CA ALA A 41 -14.21 8.25 -12.96
C ALA A 41 -14.23 7.00 -12.06
N GLY A 42 -13.85 7.12 -10.78
CA GLY A 42 -13.72 5.99 -9.86
C GLY A 42 -12.63 5.01 -10.27
N LYS A 43 -11.48 5.52 -10.73
CA LYS A 43 -10.35 4.73 -11.20
C LYS A 43 -9.04 5.15 -10.56
N ALA A 44 -8.17 4.18 -10.36
CA ALA A 44 -6.76 4.41 -10.03
C ALA A 44 -5.91 3.27 -10.60
N GLU A 45 -4.64 3.57 -10.83
CA GLU A 45 -3.66 2.62 -11.35
C GLU A 45 -2.33 2.82 -10.63
N MET A 46 -1.61 1.72 -10.42
CA MET A 46 -0.26 1.73 -9.87
C MET A 46 0.60 0.67 -10.54
N HIS A 47 1.69 1.14 -11.14
CA HIS A 47 2.60 0.39 -11.99
C HIS A 47 4.03 0.54 -11.46
N ALA A 48 4.58 -0.55 -10.95
CA ALA A 48 5.99 -0.67 -10.64
C ALA A 48 6.58 -1.86 -11.40
N LEU A 49 7.66 -1.61 -12.13
CA LEU A 49 8.42 -2.65 -12.81
C LEU A 49 9.81 -2.72 -12.21
N SER A 50 10.19 -3.90 -11.72
CA SER A 50 11.55 -4.20 -11.23
C SER A 50 12.05 -3.20 -10.17
N LEU A 51 11.17 -2.81 -9.26
CA LEU A 51 11.49 -1.95 -8.13
C LEU A 51 12.48 -2.66 -7.21
N ALA A 52 13.65 -2.05 -7.01
CA ALA A 52 14.65 -2.58 -6.10
C ALA A 52 14.20 -2.38 -4.65
N LEU A 53 13.99 -3.48 -3.93
CA LEU A 53 13.69 -3.50 -2.50
C LEU A 53 14.53 -4.59 -1.84
N PRO A 54 14.97 -4.40 -0.58
CA PRO A 54 15.53 -5.52 0.15
C PRO A 54 14.41 -6.48 0.54
N ASP A 55 14.71 -7.77 0.50
CA ASP A 55 13.93 -8.80 1.17
C ASP A 55 14.53 -9.03 2.56
N THR A 56 13.71 -8.77 3.57
CA THR A 56 14.04 -8.96 4.97
C THR A 56 13.49 -10.28 5.51
N TYR A 57 12.93 -11.14 4.66
CA TYR A 57 12.30 -12.43 4.98
C TYR A 57 11.07 -12.34 5.89
N THR A 58 11.21 -11.85 7.11
CA THR A 58 10.11 -11.78 8.08
C THR A 58 10.00 -10.39 8.68
N PHE A 59 8.78 -10.01 9.06
CA PHE A 59 8.49 -8.77 9.79
C PHE A 59 9.42 -8.57 10.99
N THR A 60 9.57 -9.62 11.80
CA THR A 60 10.42 -9.59 13.01
C THR A 60 11.88 -9.30 12.66
N ASN A 61 12.39 -9.87 11.57
CA ASN A 61 13.75 -9.62 11.09
C ASN A 61 13.90 -8.19 10.56
N ALA A 62 12.93 -7.68 9.80
CA ALA A 62 12.90 -6.29 9.34
C ALA A 62 12.95 -5.30 10.51
N PHE A 63 12.11 -5.53 11.52
CA PHE A 63 12.02 -4.69 12.71
C PHE A 63 13.32 -4.70 13.54
N ALA A 64 13.95 -5.88 13.65
CA ALA A 64 15.23 -6.04 14.34
C ALA A 64 16.43 -5.52 13.52
N ARG A 65 16.21 -5.01 12.29
CA ARG A 65 17.27 -4.65 11.34
C ARG A 65 18.26 -5.79 11.10
N GLY A 66 17.73 -7.01 10.97
CA GLY A 66 18.49 -8.22 10.73
C GLY A 66 18.99 -8.35 9.28
N PRO A 67 19.50 -9.53 8.89
CA PRO A 67 20.00 -9.78 7.54
C PRO A 67 18.94 -9.53 6.46
N GLN A 68 19.38 -9.06 5.31
CA GLN A 68 18.52 -8.81 4.15
C GLN A 68 19.27 -9.16 2.87
N GLU A 69 18.54 -9.44 1.80
CA GLU A 69 19.12 -9.65 0.46
C GLU A 69 18.51 -8.69 -0.57
N PRO A 70 19.23 -8.34 -1.64
CA PRO A 70 18.67 -7.57 -2.73
C PRO A 70 17.56 -8.35 -3.44
N ALA A 71 16.41 -7.71 -3.65
CA ALA A 71 15.31 -8.25 -4.43
C ALA A 71 14.76 -7.20 -5.40
N ARG A 72 13.95 -7.67 -6.35
CA ARG A 72 13.19 -6.86 -7.29
C ARG A 72 11.75 -7.27 -7.23
N VAL A 73 10.86 -6.29 -7.05
CA VAL A 73 9.41 -6.52 -7.07
C VAL A 73 8.78 -5.77 -8.22
N SER A 74 7.75 -6.36 -8.80
CA SER A 74 6.88 -5.68 -9.77
C SER A 74 5.45 -5.85 -9.32
N PHE A 75 4.68 -4.78 -9.47
CA PHE A 75 3.23 -4.80 -9.25
C PHE A 75 2.55 -3.96 -10.31
N ASP A 76 1.46 -4.51 -10.83
CA ASP A 76 0.55 -3.83 -11.73
C ASP A 76 -0.84 -3.94 -11.08
N VAL A 77 -1.36 -2.81 -10.63
CA VAL A 77 -2.58 -2.72 -9.83
C VAL A 77 -3.56 -1.77 -10.49
N TRP A 78 -4.78 -2.27 -10.69
CA TRP A 78 -5.90 -1.51 -11.20
C TRP A 78 -6.99 -1.45 -10.14
N TRP A 79 -7.57 -0.27 -9.96
CA TRP A 79 -8.79 -0.03 -9.21
C TRP A 79 -9.81 0.59 -10.17
N HIS A 80 -11.00 0.01 -10.26
CA HIS A 80 -12.01 0.45 -11.21
C HIS A 80 -13.41 -0.02 -10.82
N SER A 81 -14.41 0.32 -11.64
CA SER A 81 -15.80 -0.16 -11.48
C SER A 81 -16.34 0.09 -10.08
N PRO A 82 -16.53 1.36 -9.67
CA PRO A 82 -17.06 1.68 -8.35
C PRO A 82 -18.42 1.03 -8.13
N THR A 83 -18.60 0.42 -6.96
CA THR A 83 -19.80 -0.34 -6.57
C THR A 83 -20.60 0.35 -5.47
N ALA A 84 -19.94 1.10 -4.59
CA ALA A 84 -20.56 1.89 -3.54
C ALA A 84 -19.73 3.14 -3.21
N VAL A 85 -20.38 4.12 -2.59
CA VAL A 85 -19.76 5.33 -2.07
C VAL A 85 -20.08 5.45 -0.59
N GLU A 86 -19.06 5.73 0.21
CA GLU A 86 -19.16 5.94 1.64
C GLU A 86 -18.58 7.30 2.02
N HIS A 87 -19.32 8.06 2.84
CA HIS A 87 -18.87 9.31 3.41
C HIS A 87 -18.65 9.13 4.91
N LEU A 88 -17.42 9.34 5.35
CA LEU A 88 -17.02 9.23 6.75
C LEU A 88 -16.71 10.62 7.31
N ARG A 89 -17.18 10.87 8.54
CA ARG A 89 -16.86 12.07 9.31
C ARG A 89 -16.71 11.72 10.77
N ASN A 90 -15.53 11.99 11.31
CA ASN A 90 -15.22 11.86 12.72
C ASN A 90 -14.52 13.14 13.20
N GLU A 91 -15.29 14.03 13.83
CA GLU A 91 -14.81 15.35 14.26
C GLU A 91 -13.87 15.28 15.46
N GLU A 92 -14.04 14.26 16.33
CA GLU A 92 -13.17 14.04 17.48
C GLU A 92 -11.75 13.70 17.06
N GLN A 93 -11.61 12.95 15.95
CA GLN A 93 -10.33 12.54 15.39
C GLN A 93 -9.82 13.47 14.29
N GLY A 94 -10.57 14.50 13.93
CA GLY A 94 -10.18 15.39 12.84
C GLY A 94 -10.09 14.65 11.50
N PHE A 95 -11.07 13.80 11.20
CA PHE A 95 -11.05 12.90 10.05
C PHE A 95 -12.31 13.04 9.21
N VAL A 96 -12.14 13.24 7.91
CA VAL A 96 -13.22 13.12 6.92
C VAL A 96 -12.71 12.36 5.70
N ALA A 97 -13.55 11.51 5.13
CA ALA A 97 -13.22 10.79 3.91
C ALA A 97 -14.45 10.61 3.02
N THR A 98 -14.20 10.57 1.71
CA THR A 98 -15.15 10.03 0.72
C THR A 98 -14.45 8.89 0.01
N LEU A 99 -14.99 7.69 0.21
CA LEU A 99 -14.40 6.45 -0.25
C LEU A 99 -15.33 5.78 -1.26
N LEU A 100 -14.75 5.19 -2.30
CA LEU A 100 -15.43 4.37 -3.27
C LEU A 100 -14.99 2.91 -3.08
N ASP A 101 -15.94 2.02 -2.84
CA ASP A 101 -15.73 0.58 -3.00
C ASP A 101 -15.58 0.30 -4.49
N VAL A 102 -14.52 -0.42 -4.87
CA VAL A 102 -14.14 -0.68 -6.26
C VAL A 102 -13.75 -2.13 -6.46
N ALA A 103 -13.78 -2.59 -7.71
CA ALA A 103 -13.08 -3.80 -8.09
C ALA A 103 -11.58 -3.52 -8.21
N SER A 104 -10.76 -4.57 -8.06
CA SER A 104 -9.33 -4.47 -8.31
C SER A 104 -8.78 -5.71 -9.02
N SER A 105 -7.72 -5.49 -9.79
CA SER A 105 -6.91 -6.53 -10.43
C SER A 105 -5.45 -6.26 -10.09
N ILE A 106 -4.74 -7.31 -9.67
CA ILE A 106 -3.37 -7.22 -9.16
C ILE A 106 -2.54 -8.31 -9.83
N SER A 107 -1.46 -7.90 -10.49
CA SER A 107 -0.34 -8.78 -10.83
C SER A 107 0.82 -8.47 -9.90
N PHE A 108 1.47 -9.50 -9.36
CA PHE A 108 2.63 -9.35 -8.50
C PHE A 108 3.72 -10.34 -8.88
N SER A 109 4.96 -9.88 -8.91
CA SER A 109 6.14 -10.74 -9.00
C SER A 109 7.24 -10.26 -8.07
N ALA A 110 8.02 -11.19 -7.55
CA ALA A 110 9.23 -10.90 -6.81
C ALA A 110 10.36 -11.84 -7.23
N GLU A 111 11.58 -11.33 -7.27
CA GLU A 111 12.78 -12.11 -7.54
C GLU A 111 13.94 -11.65 -6.64
N SER A 112 14.72 -12.62 -6.17
CA SER A 112 16.02 -12.45 -5.52
C SER A 112 17.00 -13.47 -6.12
N GLU A 113 18.21 -13.56 -5.58
CA GLU A 113 19.19 -14.55 -6.05
C GLU A 113 18.70 -16.00 -5.86
N ALA A 114 17.99 -16.27 -4.76
CA ALA A 114 17.58 -17.62 -4.37
C ALA A 114 16.09 -17.92 -4.59
N PHE A 115 15.29 -16.91 -4.93
CA PHE A 115 13.83 -17.02 -4.98
C PHE A 115 13.23 -16.28 -6.16
N ALA A 116 12.15 -16.84 -6.73
CA ALA A 116 11.32 -16.16 -7.69
C ALA A 116 9.85 -16.57 -7.50
N PHE A 117 8.96 -15.59 -7.60
CA PHE A 117 7.51 -15.78 -7.54
C PHE A 117 6.80 -14.90 -8.56
N VAL A 118 5.76 -15.44 -9.16
CA VAL A 118 4.81 -14.73 -10.01
C VAL A 118 3.41 -15.16 -9.57
N SER A 119 2.53 -14.21 -9.35
CA SER A 119 1.12 -14.49 -9.01
C SER A 119 0.41 -15.16 -10.18
N ASP A 120 -0.68 -15.87 -9.89
CA ASP A 120 -1.60 -16.29 -10.93
C ASP A 120 -2.14 -15.05 -11.70
N PRO A 121 -2.56 -15.20 -12.98
CA PRO A 121 -3.14 -14.11 -13.74
C PRO A 121 -4.31 -13.44 -13.00
N PRO A 122 -4.49 -12.11 -13.14
CA PRO A 122 -5.55 -11.37 -12.45
C PRO A 122 -6.96 -11.94 -12.70
N GLU A 123 -7.20 -12.50 -13.88
CA GLU A 123 -8.50 -13.08 -14.28
C GLU A 123 -8.87 -14.34 -13.49
N THR A 124 -7.87 -15.01 -12.92
CA THR A 124 -8.04 -16.20 -12.08
C THR A 124 -7.84 -15.91 -10.59
N SER A 125 -7.45 -14.68 -10.26
CA SER A 125 -7.23 -14.21 -8.90
C SER A 125 -8.51 -13.60 -8.32
N GLN A 126 -8.61 -13.57 -6.99
CA GLN A 126 -9.73 -12.94 -6.28
C GLN A 126 -9.24 -11.75 -5.46
N ALA A 127 -9.76 -10.56 -5.75
CA ALA A 127 -9.63 -9.41 -4.86
C ALA A 127 -10.61 -9.56 -3.69
N LEU A 128 -10.09 -9.51 -2.46
CA LEU A 128 -10.92 -9.62 -1.24
C LEU A 128 -11.55 -8.28 -0.85
N TYR A 129 -10.86 -7.18 -1.12
CA TYR A 129 -11.27 -5.83 -0.76
C TYR A 129 -10.46 -4.80 -1.56
N ALA A 130 -11.09 -3.70 -1.96
CA ALA A 130 -10.42 -2.58 -2.60
C ALA A 130 -11.23 -1.29 -2.46
N ARG A 131 -10.54 -0.19 -2.13
CA ARG A 131 -11.12 1.17 -2.06
C ARG A 131 -10.17 2.21 -2.61
N ILE A 132 -10.73 3.28 -3.14
CA ILE A 132 -10.03 4.52 -3.49
C ILE A 132 -10.85 5.71 -2.96
N GLY A 133 -10.23 6.87 -2.74
CA GLY A 133 -10.99 8.02 -2.24
C GLY A 133 -10.15 9.22 -1.89
N TYR A 134 -10.84 10.24 -1.38
CA TYR A 134 -10.22 11.41 -0.77
C TYR A 134 -10.30 11.27 0.75
N GLU A 135 -9.20 11.58 1.41
CA GLU A 135 -9.12 11.66 2.86
C GLU A 135 -8.52 13.01 3.26
N ALA A 136 -9.10 13.63 4.29
CA ALA A 136 -8.45 14.72 5.03
C ALA A 136 -8.37 14.31 6.51
N ASN A 137 -7.14 14.32 7.04
CA ASN A 137 -6.84 13.86 8.39
C ASN A 137 -5.92 14.85 9.13
N GLY A 138 -5.97 14.82 10.47
CA GLY A 138 -5.00 15.49 11.35
C GLY A 138 -4.79 16.97 11.02
N ALA A 139 -3.65 17.31 10.41
CA ALA A 139 -3.29 18.69 10.04
C ALA A 139 -4.24 19.30 8.99
N PHE A 140 -4.83 18.49 8.12
CA PHE A 140 -5.76 18.93 7.08
C PHE A 140 -7.19 19.13 7.61
N LEU A 141 -7.49 18.64 8.82
CA LEU A 141 -8.76 18.82 9.50
C LEU A 141 -8.56 18.72 11.02
N PRO A 142 -8.01 19.75 11.70
CA PRO A 142 -7.71 19.63 13.12
C PRO A 142 -8.98 19.37 13.95
N PRO A 143 -8.89 18.59 15.05
CA PRO A 143 -10.01 18.37 15.95
C PRO A 143 -10.58 19.69 16.45
N VAL A 144 -11.89 19.73 16.69
CA VAL A 144 -12.60 20.91 17.17
C VAL A 144 -11.89 21.49 18.41
N GLY A 145 -11.42 22.74 18.31
CA GLY A 145 -10.68 23.43 19.39
C GLY A 145 -9.16 23.49 19.20
N THR A 146 -8.60 22.82 18.21
CA THR A 146 -7.17 22.91 17.88
C THR A 146 -6.98 23.75 16.62
N THR A 147 -6.30 24.89 16.69
CA THR A 147 -5.93 25.66 15.49
C THR A 147 -4.67 25.03 14.91
N ALA A 148 -4.79 24.25 13.83
CA ALA A 148 -3.63 23.88 13.05
C ALA A 148 -3.10 25.15 12.36
N THR A 149 -1.88 25.56 12.68
CA THR A 149 -1.15 26.53 11.87
C THR A 149 -0.52 25.73 10.72
N PRO A 150 -0.91 25.94 9.46
CA PRO A 150 -0.25 25.28 8.35
C PRO A 150 1.17 25.81 8.24
N THR A 151 2.17 24.97 8.38
CA THR A 151 3.54 25.30 7.96
C THR A 151 3.64 25.02 6.46
N ALA A 152 4.00 26.07 5.71
CA ALA A 152 4.30 26.01 4.28
C ALA A 152 5.63 25.31 3.99
#